data_AF-A0A381ZI03-F1
#
_entry.id   AF-A0A381ZI03-F1
#
_cell.length_a   1.000
_cell.length_b   1.000
_cell.length_c   1.000
_cell.angle_alpha   90.00
_cell.angle_beta   90.00
_cell.angle_gamma   90.00
#
_symmetry.space_group_name_H-M   'P 1'
#
loop_
_entity.id
_entity.type
_entity.pdbx_description
1 polymer ?
#
loop_
_entity_poly.entity_id
_entity_poly.type
_entity_poly.pdbx_seq_one_letter_code
_entity_poly.pdbx_strand_id
1 'polypeptide(L)'
;MSLKQQPITKDTSNGFKNSTNGKDNSSTNGKDTNPEIQSFIDLQMEKERIRLEKEAGITSSNIQHFSAPTENLFTADQRGNTTLLFGGLTWGHEHLIEGAFRGLGYKTTAIPTPDVESFQLGKEYGNNGQCNPTYFTVGNLVQYLQSLENKGMSREEIIDKHVFVTAGACGPCRFGMYEAEYRLALRNSGFDGFRVILFQQTGGLDQVEMEAGLEMNLDFSMAIINAFNMGDMFNGVGYQIRPYEVVSGKTDEVMQENLDFMHDVMRDKSRYETTGTWKRILSMVKLDGTVDYMGKFYDQLFGKDYTGGLNKVRDSFNEIEVDRFRVKPVVKVTGEFWAQLTEGDGNFNMFRFLEGENAEVLVEPVGTWIQYIMWQYKAKIRGRKSVGEEEFDVPAWRLDKKLANELSFWKKIATMTVAEKMFTREYNRLQHALGGSLHHLIDQYELQRLGHPYYNTNSGGGEGH
;
A
#
# COMPACT_ATOMS: atom_id res chain seq x y z
N MET A 1 -19.51 -29.31 -33.64
CA MET A 1 -20.23 -30.40 -32.95
C MET A 1 -21.15 -29.76 -31.92
N SER A 2 -22.46 -29.90 -32.12
CA SER A 2 -23.49 -29.30 -31.27
C SER A 2 -23.56 -30.02 -29.93
N LEU A 3 -23.42 -29.31 -28.82
CA LEU A 3 -23.76 -29.81 -27.49
C LEU A 3 -25.06 -29.12 -27.04
N LYS A 4 -26.15 -29.89 -27.14
CA LYS A 4 -27.45 -29.59 -26.53
C LYS A 4 -27.31 -29.68 -25.01
N GLN A 5 -27.61 -28.60 -24.29
CA GLN A 5 -27.88 -28.67 -22.85
C GLN A 5 -29.31 -29.18 -22.63
N GLN A 6 -29.44 -30.24 -21.82
CA GLN A 6 -30.71 -30.73 -21.28
C GLN A 6 -31.19 -29.81 -20.13
N PRO A 7 -32.52 -29.66 -19.93
CA PRO A 7 -33.05 -28.85 -18.84
C PRO A 7 -33.04 -29.61 -17.52
N ILE A 8 -32.44 -29.04 -16.48
CA ILE A 8 -32.58 -29.51 -15.10
C ILE A 8 -33.86 -28.92 -14.51
N THR A 9 -34.68 -29.81 -13.97
CA THR A 9 -36.01 -29.61 -13.41
C THR A 9 -36.00 -28.76 -12.15
N LYS A 10 -37.03 -27.90 -12.01
CA LYS A 10 -37.44 -27.26 -10.76
C LYS A 10 -37.81 -28.33 -9.73
N ASP A 11 -37.09 -28.36 -8.61
CA ASP A 11 -37.65 -28.26 -7.26
C ASP A 11 -36.55 -28.59 -6.25
N THR A 12 -36.27 -27.65 -5.36
CA THR A 12 -36.09 -27.88 -3.92
C THR A 12 -35.89 -26.53 -3.26
N SER A 13 -36.95 -26.09 -2.59
CA SER A 13 -36.90 -25.13 -1.50
C SER A 13 -35.88 -25.59 -0.45
N ASN A 14 -34.87 -24.78 -0.17
CA ASN A 14 -34.24 -24.74 1.15
C ASN A 14 -33.64 -23.36 1.38
N GLY A 15 -34.16 -22.70 2.41
CA GLY A 15 -33.80 -21.34 2.78
C GLY A 15 -32.36 -21.24 3.26
N PHE A 16 -31.67 -20.21 2.79
CA PHE A 16 -30.45 -19.71 3.40
C PHE A 16 -30.74 -18.33 3.99
N LYS A 17 -30.66 -18.27 5.33
CA LYS A 17 -30.61 -17.06 6.13
C LYS A 17 -29.28 -16.36 5.85
N ASN A 18 -29.34 -15.16 5.26
CA ASN A 18 -28.19 -14.26 5.29
C ASN A 18 -28.10 -13.64 6.69
N SER A 19 -27.13 -14.14 7.46
CA SER A 19 -26.66 -13.55 8.71
C SER A 19 -25.64 -12.47 8.36
N THR A 20 -26.10 -11.24 8.14
CA THR A 20 -25.23 -10.05 8.17
C THR A 20 -25.28 -9.46 9.58
N ASN A 21 -24.28 -9.82 10.39
CA ASN A 21 -23.97 -9.17 11.66
C ASN A 21 -23.40 -7.76 11.38
N GLY A 22 -24.29 -6.78 11.24
CA GLY A 22 -23.95 -5.37 11.39
C GLY A 22 -24.16 -4.96 12.85
N LYS A 23 -23.08 -4.63 13.55
CA LYS A 23 -23.13 -4.09 14.90
C LYS A 23 -23.83 -2.72 14.90
N ASP A 24 -24.79 -2.59 15.82
CA ASP A 24 -25.48 -1.37 16.20
C ASP A 24 -24.52 -0.20 16.46
N ASN A 25 -24.74 0.91 15.74
CA ASN A 25 -24.37 2.24 16.19
C ASN A 25 -25.64 3.09 16.18
N SER A 26 -26.25 3.19 17.36
CA SER A 26 -27.42 4.01 17.62
C SER A 26 -27.06 5.50 17.55
N SER A 27 -27.27 6.13 16.40
CA SER A 27 -27.50 7.57 16.31
C SER A 27 -29.00 7.81 16.36
N THR A 28 -29.52 8.12 17.55
CA THR A 28 -30.89 8.57 17.76
C THR A 28 -31.07 9.95 17.13
N ASN A 29 -31.45 10.00 15.86
CA ASN A 29 -32.55 10.84 15.38
C ASN A 29 -32.73 10.68 13.86
N GLY A 30 -33.81 10.00 13.48
CA GLY A 30 -34.40 10.06 12.14
C GLY A 30 -34.24 8.80 11.30
N LYS A 31 -34.77 7.65 11.76
CA LYS A 31 -35.25 6.53 10.93
C LYS A 31 -35.90 5.45 11.82
N ASP A 32 -37.04 5.77 12.39
CA ASP A 32 -38.06 4.76 12.66
C ASP A 32 -38.96 4.70 11.42
N THR A 33 -38.44 4.21 10.30
CA THR A 33 -39.31 3.71 9.25
C THR A 33 -39.72 2.32 9.69
N ASN A 34 -41.00 2.16 10.09
CA ASN A 34 -41.60 0.86 10.36
C ASN A 34 -41.12 -0.13 9.27
N PRO A 35 -40.53 -1.29 9.61
CA PRO A 35 -40.05 -2.27 8.64
C PRO A 35 -41.07 -2.60 7.55
N GLU A 36 -42.37 -2.54 7.90
CA GLU A 36 -43.48 -2.71 6.97
C GLU A 36 -43.57 -1.57 5.94
N ILE A 37 -43.34 -0.32 6.35
CA ILE A 37 -43.32 0.86 5.46
C ILE A 37 -42.12 0.78 4.52
N GLN A 38 -40.94 0.38 5.02
CA GLN A 38 -39.76 0.22 4.18
C GLN A 38 -39.99 -0.89 3.13
N SER A 39 -40.52 -2.03 3.55
CA SER A 39 -40.88 -3.13 2.64
C SER A 39 -41.93 -2.74 1.60
N PHE A 40 -42.89 -1.89 1.97
CA PHE A 40 -43.90 -1.35 1.07
C PHE A 40 -43.29 -0.38 0.05
N ILE A 41 -42.38 0.50 0.48
CA ILE A 41 -41.65 1.42 -0.39
C ILE A 41 -40.82 0.62 -1.41
N ASP A 42 -40.08 -0.38 -0.95
CA ASP A 42 -39.24 -1.22 -1.81
C ASP A 42 -40.10 -1.97 -2.85
N LEU A 43 -41.27 -2.48 -2.45
CA LEU A 43 -42.25 -3.10 -3.35
C LEU A 43 -42.82 -2.15 -4.40
N GLN A 44 -43.11 -0.89 -4.02
CA GLN A 44 -43.62 0.11 -4.97
C GLN A 44 -42.51 0.58 -5.93
N MET A 45 -41.29 0.78 -5.43
CA MET A 45 -40.13 1.09 -6.25
C MET A 45 -39.86 0.00 -7.30
N GLU A 46 -39.96 -1.27 -6.90
CA GLU A 46 -39.76 -2.40 -7.81
C GLU A 46 -40.86 -2.47 -8.88
N LYS A 47 -42.12 -2.21 -8.52
CA LYS A 47 -43.23 -2.14 -9.49
C LYS A 47 -43.07 -1.01 -10.49
N GLU A 48 -42.69 0.19 -10.03
CA GLU A 48 -42.44 1.32 -10.91
C GLU A 48 -41.21 1.10 -11.80
N ARG A 49 -40.14 0.48 -11.27
CA ARG A 49 -38.98 0.06 -12.05
C ARG A 49 -39.40 -0.85 -13.21
N ILE A 50 -40.18 -1.90 -12.92
CA ILE A 50 -40.68 -2.83 -13.94
C ILE A 50 -41.57 -2.11 -14.97
N ARG A 51 -42.43 -1.18 -14.55
CA ARG A 51 -43.28 -0.38 -15.47
C ARG A 51 -42.42 0.46 -16.41
N LEU A 52 -41.45 1.20 -15.87
CA LEU A 52 -40.56 2.07 -16.63
C LEU A 52 -39.65 1.28 -17.57
N GLU A 53 -39.10 0.13 -17.14
CA GLU A 53 -38.32 -0.78 -17.99
C GLU A 53 -39.15 -1.27 -19.18
N LYS A 54 -40.43 -1.61 -18.94
CA LYS A 54 -41.36 -2.03 -19.99
C LYS A 54 -41.73 -0.91 -20.96
N GLU A 55 -41.98 0.31 -20.46
CA GLU A 55 -42.23 1.50 -21.30
C GLU A 55 -41.01 1.88 -22.15
N ALA A 56 -39.80 1.74 -21.59
CA ALA A 56 -38.56 2.01 -22.27
C ALA A 56 -38.12 0.90 -23.26
N GLY A 57 -38.89 -0.20 -23.37
CA GLY A 57 -38.54 -1.35 -24.21
C GLY A 57 -37.29 -2.10 -23.75
N ILE A 58 -36.85 -1.87 -22.51
CA ILE A 58 -35.72 -2.58 -21.89
C ILE A 58 -36.25 -3.94 -21.50
N THR A 59 -35.92 -4.96 -22.29
CA THR A 59 -36.17 -6.34 -21.87
C THR A 59 -35.31 -6.55 -20.64
N SER A 60 -35.90 -6.78 -19.47
CA SER A 60 -35.19 -7.17 -18.25
C SER A 60 -34.60 -8.56 -18.47
N SER A 61 -33.54 -8.60 -19.27
CA SER A 61 -32.61 -9.71 -19.27
C SER A 61 -32.05 -9.77 -17.85
N ASN A 62 -31.90 -10.99 -17.31
CA ASN A 62 -31.07 -11.21 -16.14
C ASN A 62 -29.63 -10.83 -16.53
N ILE A 63 -29.33 -9.54 -16.54
CA ILE A 63 -27.98 -9.04 -16.70
C ILE A 63 -27.31 -9.42 -15.37
N GLN A 64 -26.60 -10.54 -15.38
CA GLN A 64 -25.62 -10.80 -14.35
C GLN A 64 -24.57 -9.70 -14.48
N HIS A 65 -24.71 -8.67 -13.66
CA HIS A 65 -23.65 -7.71 -13.47
C HIS A 65 -22.41 -8.48 -13.01
N PHE A 66 -21.25 -8.10 -13.56
CA PHE A 66 -20.00 -8.66 -13.11
C PHE A 66 -19.86 -8.45 -11.61
N SER A 67 -19.79 -9.54 -10.86
CA SER A 67 -19.37 -9.55 -9.48
C SER A 67 -17.91 -9.98 -9.43
N ALA A 68 -17.10 -9.29 -8.62
CA ALA A 68 -15.77 -9.78 -8.31
C ALA A 68 -15.87 -11.23 -7.81
N PRO A 69 -14.97 -12.14 -8.24
CA PRO A 69 -14.92 -13.50 -7.71
C PRO A 69 -14.76 -13.50 -6.18
N THR A 70 -15.35 -14.50 -5.52
CA THR A 70 -15.12 -14.72 -4.09
C THR A 70 -13.73 -15.30 -3.88
N GLU A 71 -12.87 -14.56 -3.18
CA GLU A 71 -11.47 -14.93 -2.98
C GLU A 71 -11.28 -15.87 -1.79
N ASN A 72 -10.22 -16.68 -1.86
CA ASN A 72 -9.75 -17.45 -0.71
C ASN A 72 -9.07 -16.49 0.28
N LEU A 73 -9.58 -16.42 1.50
CA LEU A 73 -9.00 -15.57 2.54
C LEU A 73 -7.72 -16.20 3.10
N PHE A 74 -6.74 -15.35 3.39
CA PHE A 74 -5.64 -15.71 4.27
C PHE A 74 -6.07 -15.44 5.71
N THR A 75 -6.11 -16.49 6.53
CA THR A 75 -6.61 -16.42 7.90
C THR A 75 -5.50 -16.52 8.93
N ALA A 76 -5.76 -16.10 10.17
CA ALA A 76 -4.77 -16.05 11.24
C ALA A 76 -4.12 -17.41 11.57
N ASP A 77 -4.87 -18.52 11.45
CA ASP A 77 -4.38 -19.88 11.66
C ASP A 77 -3.37 -20.34 10.60
N GLN A 78 -3.42 -19.74 9.39
CA GLN A 78 -2.53 -20.06 8.28
C GLN A 78 -1.17 -19.34 8.36
N ARG A 79 -0.95 -18.44 9.33
CA ARG A 79 0.31 -17.67 9.43
C ARG A 79 1.55 -18.54 9.60
N GLY A 80 1.43 -19.66 10.31
CA GLY A 80 2.57 -20.54 10.62
C GLY A 80 3.06 -21.38 9.44
N ASN A 81 2.18 -21.65 8.46
CA ASN A 81 2.48 -22.53 7.32
C ASN A 81 2.52 -21.80 5.96
N THR A 82 1.96 -20.59 5.88
CA THR A 82 1.87 -19.81 4.64
C THR A 82 2.99 -18.78 4.55
N THR A 83 3.69 -18.74 3.42
CA THR A 83 4.72 -17.75 3.10
C THR A 83 4.10 -16.54 2.40
N LEU A 84 4.29 -15.35 2.98
CA LEU A 84 3.94 -14.06 2.39
C LEU A 84 4.99 -13.65 1.36
N LEU A 85 4.56 -13.60 0.10
CA LEU A 85 5.33 -13.08 -1.03
C LEU A 85 4.97 -11.61 -1.25
N PHE A 86 5.96 -10.78 -1.55
CA PHE A 86 5.75 -9.38 -1.92
C PHE A 86 6.88 -8.92 -2.83
N GLY A 87 6.63 -7.88 -3.62
CA GLY A 87 7.67 -7.24 -4.43
C GLY A 87 7.12 -6.16 -5.35
N GLY A 88 8.00 -5.61 -6.19
CA GLY A 88 7.70 -4.47 -7.06
C GLY A 88 8.17 -3.13 -6.50
N LEU A 89 9.08 -3.12 -5.53
CA LEU A 89 9.81 -1.95 -5.06
C LEU A 89 11.31 -2.14 -5.38
N THR A 90 12.17 -1.26 -4.85
CA THR A 90 13.62 -1.45 -4.99
C THR A 90 14.09 -2.56 -4.04
N TRP A 91 15.20 -3.22 -4.39
CA TRP A 91 15.73 -4.32 -3.58
C TRP A 91 16.00 -3.90 -2.12
N GLY A 92 16.55 -2.70 -1.89
CA GLY A 92 16.75 -2.16 -0.55
C GLY A 92 15.46 -1.96 0.27
N HIS A 93 14.37 -1.53 -0.37
CA HIS A 93 13.06 -1.45 0.30
C HIS A 93 12.56 -2.84 0.68
N GLU A 94 12.60 -3.76 -0.28
CA GLU A 94 12.05 -5.10 -0.12
C GLU A 94 12.79 -5.88 0.95
N HIS A 95 14.12 -5.78 0.99
CA HIS A 95 14.95 -6.44 1.99
C HIS A 95 14.64 -5.94 3.41
N LEU A 96 14.47 -4.62 3.61
CA LEU A 96 14.11 -4.08 4.92
C LEU A 96 12.68 -4.42 5.35
N ILE A 97 11.73 -4.48 4.40
CA ILE A 97 10.36 -4.94 4.64
C ILE A 97 10.36 -6.42 5.04
N GLU A 98 11.21 -7.23 4.43
CA GLU A 98 11.33 -8.64 4.80
C GLU A 98 11.75 -8.79 6.26
N GLY A 99 12.76 -8.04 6.70
CA GLY A 99 13.19 -7.99 8.10
C GLY A 99 12.07 -7.55 9.03
N ALA A 100 11.34 -6.50 8.64
CA ALA A 100 10.18 -5.99 9.37
C ALA A 100 9.08 -7.05 9.56
N PHE A 101 8.70 -7.75 8.49
CA PHE A 101 7.67 -8.79 8.50
C PHE A 101 8.10 -10.02 9.29
N ARG A 102 9.36 -10.45 9.15
CA ARG A 102 9.94 -11.53 9.97
C ARG A 102 9.90 -11.17 11.45
N GLY A 103 10.24 -9.93 11.79
CA GLY A 103 10.15 -9.44 13.17
C GLY A 103 8.72 -9.45 13.73
N LEU A 104 7.71 -9.25 12.87
CA LEU A 104 6.29 -9.35 13.24
C LEU A 104 5.77 -10.79 13.32
N GLY A 105 6.62 -11.79 13.07
CA GLY A 105 6.27 -13.21 13.15
C GLY A 105 5.72 -13.80 11.85
N TYR A 106 5.81 -13.08 10.73
CA TYR A 106 5.38 -13.59 9.44
C TYR A 106 6.50 -14.41 8.77
N LYS A 107 6.12 -15.55 8.19
CA LYS A 107 6.97 -16.24 7.22
C LYS A 107 6.85 -15.48 5.90
N THR A 108 7.95 -14.88 5.43
CA THR A 108 7.89 -14.00 4.26
C THR A 108 9.15 -14.10 3.40
N THR A 109 9.02 -13.72 2.14
CA THR A 109 10.12 -13.69 1.17
C THR A 109 9.80 -12.62 0.12
N ALA A 110 10.75 -11.72 -0.14
CA ALA A 110 10.66 -10.81 -1.28
C ALA A 110 10.87 -11.60 -2.58
N ILE A 111 10.03 -11.35 -3.60
CA ILE A 111 10.29 -11.90 -4.93
C ILE A 111 11.44 -11.12 -5.59
N PRO A 112 12.24 -11.74 -6.47
CA PRO A 112 13.40 -11.07 -7.09
C PRO A 112 13.01 -9.83 -7.90
N THR A 113 13.99 -8.97 -8.20
CA THR A 113 13.79 -7.85 -9.13
C THR A 113 13.40 -8.38 -10.52
N PRO A 114 12.33 -7.85 -11.14
CA PRO A 114 11.82 -8.38 -12.40
C PRO A 114 12.76 -8.08 -13.57
N ASP A 115 12.89 -9.04 -14.47
CA ASP A 115 13.78 -8.98 -15.64
C ASP A 115 12.99 -9.01 -16.96
N VAL A 116 13.70 -9.04 -18.10
CA VAL A 116 13.05 -9.15 -19.41
C VAL A 116 12.22 -10.44 -19.54
N GLU A 117 12.59 -11.53 -18.90
CA GLU A 117 11.81 -12.78 -18.92
C GLU A 117 10.49 -12.61 -18.15
N SER A 118 10.53 -11.97 -16.96
CA SER A 118 9.33 -11.52 -16.25
C SER A 118 8.41 -10.74 -17.19
N PHE A 119 8.95 -9.76 -17.93
CA PHE A 119 8.15 -8.97 -18.88
C PHE A 119 7.49 -9.81 -19.98
N GLN A 120 8.19 -10.79 -20.56
CA GLN A 120 7.62 -11.66 -21.58
C GLN A 120 6.49 -12.53 -21.02
N LEU A 121 6.68 -13.11 -19.83
CA LEU A 121 5.65 -13.91 -19.14
C LEU A 121 4.42 -13.07 -18.80
N GLY A 122 4.63 -11.83 -18.37
CA GLY A 122 3.55 -10.88 -18.11
C GLY A 122 2.73 -10.58 -19.35
N LYS A 123 3.36 -10.48 -20.52
CA LYS A 123 2.66 -10.32 -21.81
C LYS A 123 1.97 -11.60 -22.29
N GLU A 124 2.57 -12.76 -22.00
CA GLU A 124 2.02 -14.06 -22.40
C GLU A 124 0.75 -14.40 -21.61
N TYR A 125 0.78 -14.23 -20.29
CA TYR A 125 -0.32 -14.63 -19.41
C TYR A 125 -1.26 -13.48 -19.04
N GLY A 126 -0.80 -12.23 -19.10
CA GLY A 126 -1.60 -11.05 -18.77
C GLY A 126 -2.41 -10.50 -19.94
N ASN A 127 -3.08 -9.37 -19.70
CA ASN A 127 -3.83 -8.67 -20.73
C ASN A 127 -2.92 -7.73 -21.55
N ASN A 128 -2.93 -7.88 -22.87
CA ASN A 128 -2.15 -7.08 -23.83
C ASN A 128 -2.46 -5.56 -23.82
N GLY A 129 -3.50 -5.11 -23.12
CA GLY A 129 -3.88 -3.71 -22.97
C GLY A 129 -3.33 -3.02 -21.72
N GLN A 130 -2.40 -3.64 -20.99
CA GLN A 130 -1.86 -3.13 -19.73
C GLN A 130 -0.59 -2.29 -19.90
N CYS A 131 -0.26 -1.51 -18.88
CA CYS A 131 0.95 -0.70 -18.86
C CYS A 131 2.19 -1.55 -18.57
N ASN A 132 3.37 -1.02 -18.93
CA ASN A 132 4.63 -1.75 -18.83
C ASN A 132 4.92 -2.31 -17.41
N PRO A 133 4.73 -1.54 -16.32
CA PRO A 133 4.98 -2.06 -14.97
C PRO A 133 4.08 -3.25 -14.60
N THR A 134 2.87 -3.34 -15.15
CA THR A 134 2.00 -4.52 -14.94
C THR A 134 2.65 -5.78 -15.51
N TYR A 135 3.23 -5.71 -16.71
CA TYR A 135 3.87 -6.87 -17.33
C TYR A 135 5.07 -7.36 -16.50
N PHE A 136 5.93 -6.45 -16.04
CA PHE A 136 7.06 -6.83 -15.20
C PHE A 136 6.60 -7.43 -13.87
N THR A 137 5.69 -6.75 -13.16
CA THR A 137 5.30 -7.16 -11.80
C THR A 137 4.47 -8.44 -11.78
N VAL A 138 3.47 -8.57 -12.67
CA VAL A 138 2.65 -9.78 -12.80
C VAL A 138 3.48 -10.95 -13.31
N GLY A 139 4.28 -10.72 -14.35
CA GLY A 139 5.11 -11.75 -14.94
C GLY A 139 6.20 -12.25 -13.98
N ASN A 140 6.73 -11.40 -13.12
CA ASN A 140 7.69 -11.79 -12.09
C ASN A 140 7.08 -12.69 -11.01
N LEU A 141 5.83 -12.43 -10.60
CA LEU A 141 5.12 -13.36 -9.73
C LEU A 141 4.97 -14.73 -10.43
N VAL A 142 4.53 -14.76 -11.68
CA VAL A 142 4.39 -16.02 -12.44
C VAL A 142 5.73 -16.74 -12.55
N GLN A 143 6.80 -16.04 -12.94
CA GLN A 143 8.16 -16.58 -13.05
C GLN A 143 8.62 -17.17 -11.71
N TYR A 144 8.40 -16.45 -10.61
CA TYR A 144 8.75 -16.92 -9.27
C TYR A 144 8.01 -18.21 -8.91
N LEU A 145 6.70 -18.29 -9.14
CA LEU A 145 5.91 -19.50 -8.87
C LEU A 145 6.32 -20.68 -9.75
N GLN A 146 6.59 -20.45 -11.04
CA GLN A 146 7.16 -21.46 -11.93
C GLN A 146 8.54 -21.94 -11.44
N SER A 147 9.35 -21.06 -10.86
CA SER A 147 10.63 -21.44 -10.26
C SER A 147 10.46 -22.36 -9.05
N LEU A 148 9.41 -22.16 -8.24
CA LEU A 148 9.08 -23.06 -7.12
C LEU A 148 8.62 -24.43 -7.62
N GLU A 149 7.82 -24.46 -8.69
CA GLU A 149 7.39 -25.70 -9.34
C GLU A 149 8.60 -26.47 -9.88
N ASN A 150 9.52 -25.78 -10.57
CA ASN A 150 10.76 -26.37 -11.09
C ASN A 150 11.69 -26.90 -9.98
N LYS A 151 11.59 -26.35 -8.76
CA LYS A 151 12.31 -26.83 -7.57
C LYS A 151 11.64 -28.03 -6.89
N GLY A 152 10.51 -28.50 -7.43
CA GLY A 152 9.83 -29.73 -7.02
C GLY A 152 8.59 -29.55 -6.13
N MET A 153 8.11 -28.31 -5.95
CA MET A 153 6.86 -28.06 -5.22
C MET A 153 5.66 -28.27 -6.15
N SER A 154 4.62 -29.00 -5.73
CA SER A 154 3.43 -29.15 -6.57
C SER A 154 2.65 -27.82 -6.67
N ARG A 155 1.86 -27.63 -7.73
CA ARG A 155 1.03 -26.42 -7.88
C ARG A 155 0.05 -26.24 -6.72
N GLU A 156 -0.55 -27.33 -6.24
CA GLU A 156 -1.47 -27.32 -5.11
C GLU A 156 -0.75 -26.86 -3.83
N GLU A 157 0.47 -27.33 -3.59
CA GLU A 157 1.28 -26.87 -2.47
C GLU A 157 1.68 -25.40 -2.59
N ILE A 158 1.99 -24.92 -3.80
CA ILE A 158 2.31 -23.51 -4.05
C ILE A 158 1.11 -22.63 -3.69
N ILE A 159 -0.07 -22.97 -4.21
CA ILE A 159 -1.33 -22.22 -3.98
C ILE A 159 -1.70 -22.22 -2.48
N ASP A 160 -1.55 -23.35 -1.80
CA ASP A 160 -1.91 -23.51 -0.38
C ASP A 160 -0.90 -22.85 0.57
N LYS A 161 0.40 -22.91 0.26
CA LYS A 161 1.47 -22.46 1.17
C LYS A 161 2.03 -21.08 0.85
N HIS A 162 1.50 -20.38 -0.14
CA HIS A 162 1.93 -19.03 -0.49
C HIS A 162 0.76 -18.08 -0.69
N VAL A 163 1.02 -16.79 -0.44
CA VAL A 163 0.11 -15.69 -0.71
C VAL A 163 0.90 -14.50 -1.19
N PHE A 164 0.41 -13.77 -2.18
CA PHE A 164 1.05 -12.56 -2.67
C PHE A 164 0.37 -11.32 -2.10
N VAL A 165 1.15 -10.42 -1.50
CA VAL A 165 0.69 -9.14 -0.97
C VAL A 165 1.21 -8.02 -1.85
N THR A 166 0.29 -7.19 -2.34
CA THR A 166 0.60 -6.01 -3.14
C THR A 166 -0.24 -4.83 -2.69
N ALA A 167 0.23 -3.62 -2.95
CA ALA A 167 -0.59 -2.44 -2.79
C ALA A 167 -1.70 -2.41 -3.85
N GLY A 168 -2.87 -1.90 -3.46
CA GLY A 168 -3.97 -1.59 -4.37
C GLY A 168 -4.32 -0.10 -4.28
N ALA A 169 -4.72 0.49 -5.41
CA ALA A 169 -5.18 1.87 -5.46
C ALA A 169 -6.59 1.96 -6.04
N CYS A 170 -7.32 3.00 -5.63
CA CYS A 170 -8.56 3.41 -6.28
C CYS A 170 -8.27 4.72 -7.02
N GLY A 171 -8.22 4.66 -8.35
CA GLY A 171 -7.83 5.81 -9.15
C GLY A 171 -7.93 5.57 -10.65
N PRO A 172 -7.68 6.61 -11.45
CA PRO A 172 -7.73 6.56 -12.92
C PRO A 172 -6.58 5.75 -13.54
N CYS A 173 -5.53 5.49 -12.76
CA CYS A 173 -4.37 4.71 -13.18
C CYS A 173 -4.73 3.23 -13.34
N ARG A 174 -4.09 2.53 -14.29
CA ARG A 174 -4.17 1.07 -14.43
C ARG A 174 -3.74 0.31 -13.18
N PHE A 175 -3.01 0.94 -12.26
CA PHE A 175 -2.64 0.37 -10.98
C PHE A 175 -3.84 -0.14 -10.16
N GLY A 176 -5.00 0.52 -10.27
CA GLY A 176 -6.23 0.04 -9.63
C GLY A 176 -6.79 -1.26 -10.20
N MET A 177 -6.30 -1.70 -11.36
CA MET A 177 -6.65 -2.97 -11.99
C MET A 177 -5.59 -4.07 -11.78
N TYR A 178 -4.46 -3.78 -11.12
CA TYR A 178 -3.36 -4.76 -11.02
C TYR A 178 -3.81 -6.04 -10.33
N GLU A 179 -4.65 -5.94 -9.32
CA GLU A 179 -5.25 -7.09 -8.63
C GLU A 179 -5.93 -8.07 -9.61
N ALA A 180 -6.78 -7.55 -10.49
CA ALA A 180 -7.50 -8.34 -11.48
C ALA A 180 -6.52 -8.94 -12.52
N GLU A 181 -5.48 -8.19 -12.87
CA GLU A 181 -4.45 -8.64 -13.81
C GLU A 181 -3.54 -9.72 -13.23
N TYR A 182 -3.14 -9.62 -11.96
CA TYR A 182 -2.44 -10.71 -11.26
C TYR A 182 -3.28 -11.98 -11.30
N ARG A 183 -4.57 -11.90 -10.93
CA ARG A 183 -5.46 -13.07 -10.92
C ARG A 183 -5.68 -13.66 -12.31
N LEU A 184 -5.84 -12.81 -13.32
CA LEU A 184 -5.97 -13.25 -14.71
C LEU A 184 -4.73 -14.04 -15.15
N ALA A 185 -3.53 -13.49 -14.92
CA ALA A 185 -2.29 -14.12 -15.30
C ALA A 185 -2.00 -15.41 -14.51
N LEU A 186 -2.29 -15.42 -13.21
CA LEU A 186 -2.18 -16.62 -12.37
C LEU A 186 -3.09 -17.75 -12.89
N ARG A 187 -4.34 -17.44 -13.21
CA ARG A 187 -5.25 -18.41 -13.84
C ARG A 187 -4.73 -18.90 -15.19
N ASN A 188 -4.27 -18.00 -16.05
CA ASN A 188 -3.77 -18.34 -17.38
C ASN A 188 -2.47 -19.16 -17.35
N SER A 189 -1.64 -18.98 -16.31
CA SER A 189 -0.40 -19.73 -16.08
C SER A 189 -0.59 -21.03 -15.29
N GLY A 190 -1.83 -21.37 -14.91
CA GLY A 190 -2.17 -22.62 -14.22
C GLY A 190 -2.11 -22.57 -12.70
N PHE A 191 -1.92 -21.39 -12.10
CA PHE A 191 -2.01 -21.13 -10.66
C PHE A 191 -3.39 -20.58 -10.25
N ASP A 192 -4.47 -21.10 -10.84
CA ASP A 192 -5.84 -20.69 -10.51
C ASP A 192 -6.16 -20.94 -9.03
N GLY A 193 -6.78 -19.96 -8.37
CA GLY A 193 -7.03 -19.99 -6.92
C GLY A 193 -5.88 -19.52 -6.02
N PHE A 194 -4.73 -19.11 -6.60
CA PHE A 194 -3.64 -18.48 -5.85
C PHE A 194 -4.10 -17.15 -5.22
N ARG A 195 -3.79 -16.96 -3.94
CA ARG A 195 -4.28 -15.82 -3.14
C ARG A 195 -3.48 -14.55 -3.43
N VAL A 196 -4.18 -13.47 -3.79
CA VAL A 196 -3.63 -12.12 -3.93
C VAL A 196 -4.34 -11.19 -2.96
N ILE A 197 -3.62 -10.66 -1.97
CA ILE A 197 -4.12 -9.74 -0.94
C ILE A 197 -3.69 -8.33 -1.28
N LEU A 198 -4.66 -7.42 -1.25
CA LEU A 198 -4.41 -5.99 -1.39
C LEU A 198 -4.18 -5.30 -0.05
N PHE A 199 -3.11 -4.53 0.03
CA PHE A 199 -2.98 -3.44 0.99
C PHE A 199 -3.78 -2.25 0.46
N GLN A 200 -5.03 -2.09 0.90
CA GLN A 200 -5.90 -1.02 0.41
C GLN A 200 -5.56 0.33 1.05
N GLN A 201 -5.19 1.30 0.20
CA GLN A 201 -4.87 2.68 0.61
C GLN A 201 -6.10 3.48 1.07
N THR A 202 -7.31 3.06 0.70
CA THR A 202 -8.59 3.70 1.04
C THR A 202 -9.29 2.97 2.18
N GLY A 203 -8.84 3.18 3.42
CA GLY A 203 -9.49 2.61 4.60
C GLY A 203 -8.94 3.07 5.95
N GLY A 204 -7.71 3.61 5.98
CA GLY A 204 -7.07 3.98 7.24
C GLY A 204 -6.66 2.76 8.08
N LEU A 205 -6.29 3.03 9.33
CA LEU A 205 -5.68 2.06 10.27
C LEU A 205 -6.67 1.04 10.89
N ASP A 206 -7.94 1.02 10.44
CA ASP A 206 -9.02 0.26 11.10
C ASP A 206 -9.40 -1.04 10.38
N GLN A 207 -8.56 -1.56 9.49
CA GLN A 207 -8.81 -2.80 8.75
C GLN A 207 -8.40 -4.07 9.54
N VAL A 208 -8.81 -4.15 10.80
CA VAL A 208 -8.68 -5.39 11.58
C VAL A 208 -9.94 -6.22 11.36
N GLU A 209 -9.97 -6.99 10.27
CA GLU A 209 -10.84 -8.16 10.26
C GLU A 209 -10.28 -9.16 11.29
N MET A 210 -11.13 -9.54 12.24
CA MET A 210 -10.76 -10.32 13.43
C MET A 210 -10.14 -11.69 13.14
N GLU A 211 -10.19 -12.14 11.88
CA GLU A 211 -9.66 -13.44 11.42
C GLU A 211 -8.62 -13.31 10.29
N ALA A 212 -8.24 -12.09 9.90
CA ALA A 212 -7.29 -11.88 8.81
C ALA A 212 -5.88 -12.39 9.17
N GLY A 213 -5.27 -13.12 8.25
CA GLY A 213 -3.90 -13.62 8.36
C GLY A 213 -2.87 -12.50 8.37
N LEU A 214 -3.18 -11.33 7.82
CA LEU A 214 -2.35 -10.14 7.91
C LEU A 214 -2.96 -9.16 8.92
N GLU A 215 -2.33 -9.01 10.08
CA GLU A 215 -2.71 -8.01 11.08
C GLU A 215 -2.15 -6.64 10.73
N MET A 216 -2.97 -5.82 10.05
CA MET A 216 -2.64 -4.43 9.70
C MET A 216 -2.82 -3.48 10.89
N ASN A 217 -2.09 -3.75 11.97
CA ASN A 217 -2.10 -2.95 13.19
C ASN A 217 -1.09 -1.78 13.12
N LEU A 218 -0.95 -1.05 14.22
CA LEU A 218 -0.01 0.07 14.30
C LEU A 218 1.46 -0.37 14.16
N ASP A 219 1.84 -1.50 14.76
CA ASP A 219 3.22 -2.02 14.69
C ASP A 219 3.58 -2.40 13.25
N PHE A 220 2.64 -3.03 12.54
CA PHE A 220 2.76 -3.33 11.12
C PHE A 220 2.98 -2.05 10.29
N SER A 221 2.12 -1.06 10.52
CA SER A 221 2.16 0.21 9.77
C SER A 221 3.46 0.99 10.03
N MET A 222 3.90 1.08 11.28
CA MET A 222 5.16 1.73 11.65
C MET A 222 6.36 0.97 11.06
N ALA A 223 6.36 -0.36 11.10
CA ALA A 223 7.45 -1.16 10.57
C ALA A 223 7.64 -0.95 9.06
N ILE A 224 6.55 -0.94 8.28
CA ILE A 224 6.61 -0.63 6.83
C ILE A 224 7.07 0.81 6.58
N ILE A 225 6.50 1.81 7.27
CA ILE A 225 6.87 3.21 7.06
C ILE A 225 8.36 3.43 7.33
N ASN A 226 8.89 2.83 8.40
CA ASN A 226 10.33 2.92 8.69
C ASN A 226 11.16 2.17 7.64
N ALA A 227 10.72 0.99 7.17
CA ALA A 227 11.40 0.26 6.10
C ALA A 227 11.47 1.08 4.81
N PHE A 228 10.37 1.74 4.42
CA PHE A 228 10.36 2.64 3.26
C PHE A 228 11.31 3.83 3.44
N ASN A 229 11.20 4.54 4.57
CA ASN A 229 12.06 5.70 4.82
C ASN A 229 13.54 5.31 4.81
N MET A 230 13.90 4.16 5.39
CA MET A 230 15.29 3.71 5.38
C MET A 230 15.71 3.18 3.99
N GLY A 231 14.84 2.49 3.27
CA GLY A 231 15.09 2.07 1.88
C GLY A 231 15.42 3.25 0.96
N ASP A 232 14.65 4.34 1.06
CA ASP A 232 14.91 5.61 0.38
C ASP A 232 16.32 6.13 0.70
N MET A 233 16.69 6.09 1.98
CA MET A 233 17.97 6.62 2.45
C MET A 233 19.16 5.77 1.97
N PHE A 234 19.04 4.44 2.01
CA PHE A 234 20.06 3.53 1.50
C PHE A 234 20.30 3.75 0.01
N ASN A 235 19.25 3.79 -0.79
CA ASN A 235 19.35 4.04 -2.22
C ASN A 235 19.99 5.42 -2.48
N GLY A 236 19.50 6.46 -1.81
CA GLY A 236 20.01 7.81 -1.97
C GLY A 236 21.49 7.95 -1.63
N VAL A 237 21.96 7.33 -0.54
CA VAL A 237 23.39 7.37 -0.16
C VAL A 237 24.23 6.58 -1.17
N GLY A 238 23.74 5.42 -1.62
CA GLY A 238 24.36 4.65 -2.68
C GLY A 238 24.60 5.50 -3.94
N TYR A 239 23.57 6.21 -4.42
CA TYR A 239 23.68 7.07 -5.60
C TYR A 239 24.58 8.30 -5.39
N GLN A 240 24.71 8.82 -4.16
CA GLN A 240 25.62 9.93 -3.84
C GLN A 240 27.09 9.52 -3.73
N ILE A 241 27.38 8.25 -3.40
CA ILE A 241 28.75 7.77 -3.15
C ILE A 241 29.30 7.04 -4.36
N ARG A 242 28.52 6.12 -4.94
CA ARG A 242 28.96 5.21 -6.01
C ARG A 242 29.61 5.93 -7.20
N PRO A 243 29.09 7.07 -7.71
CA PRO A 243 29.75 7.77 -8.81
C PRO A 243 31.15 8.29 -8.45
N TYR A 244 31.46 8.51 -7.17
CA TYR A 244 32.72 9.10 -6.73
C TYR A 244 33.66 8.08 -6.08
N GLU A 245 33.28 6.80 -5.97
CA GLU A 245 34.12 5.79 -5.34
C GLU A 245 35.47 5.62 -6.08
N VAL A 246 36.55 5.49 -5.32
CA VAL A 246 37.90 5.25 -5.88
C VAL A 246 38.05 3.79 -6.31
N VAL A 247 37.49 2.87 -5.52
CA VAL A 247 37.48 1.42 -5.81
C VAL A 247 36.10 1.04 -6.32
N SER A 248 36.02 0.68 -7.59
CA SER A 248 34.76 0.31 -8.24
C SER A 248 34.10 -0.89 -7.54
N GLY A 249 32.81 -0.79 -7.25
CA GLY A 249 31.99 -1.80 -6.59
C GLY A 249 32.04 -1.75 -5.06
N LYS A 250 32.89 -0.90 -4.45
CA LYS A 250 32.99 -0.84 -2.98
C LYS A 250 31.69 -0.34 -2.35
N THR A 251 31.00 0.60 -2.99
CA THR A 251 29.70 1.10 -2.52
C THR A 251 28.65 0.01 -2.52
N ASP A 252 28.64 -0.87 -3.53
CA ASP A 252 27.66 -1.97 -3.62
C ASP A 252 27.91 -3.04 -2.54
N GLU A 253 29.18 -3.37 -2.27
CA GLU A 253 29.58 -4.26 -1.18
C GLU A 253 29.12 -3.71 0.18
N VAL A 254 29.46 -2.46 0.49
CA VAL A 254 29.08 -1.80 1.75
C VAL A 254 27.55 -1.65 1.86
N MET A 255 26.86 -1.38 0.75
CA MET A 255 25.41 -1.27 0.73
C MET A 255 24.74 -2.61 1.07
N GLN A 256 25.23 -3.73 0.49
CA GLN A 256 24.74 -5.07 0.78
C GLN A 256 24.91 -5.43 2.26
N GLU A 257 26.13 -5.29 2.79
CA GLU A 257 26.44 -5.62 4.19
C GLU A 257 25.59 -4.81 5.18
N ASN A 258 25.40 -3.52 4.92
CA ASN A 258 24.63 -2.66 5.80
C ASN A 258 23.11 -2.86 5.67
N LEU A 259 22.61 -3.28 4.51
CA LEU A 259 21.22 -3.67 4.35
C LEU A 259 20.92 -4.98 5.08
N ASP A 260 21.80 -5.98 5.00
CA ASP A 260 21.69 -7.22 5.79
C ASP A 260 21.70 -6.92 7.30
N PHE A 261 22.60 -6.03 7.74
CA PHE A 261 22.64 -5.56 9.12
C PHE A 261 21.34 -4.86 9.55
N MET A 262 20.83 -3.95 8.73
CA MET A 262 19.59 -3.23 9.04
C MET A 262 18.35 -4.11 8.94
N HIS A 263 18.33 -5.11 8.06
CA HIS A 263 17.32 -6.16 8.05
C HIS A 263 17.25 -6.85 9.41
N ASP A 264 18.39 -7.21 10.00
CA ASP A 264 18.44 -7.82 11.33
C ASP A 264 17.98 -6.86 12.43
N VAL A 265 18.34 -5.58 12.35
CA VAL A 265 17.80 -4.55 13.26
C VAL A 265 16.28 -4.42 13.15
N MET A 266 15.72 -4.50 11.94
CA MET A 266 14.26 -4.47 11.71
C MET A 266 13.57 -5.72 12.26
N ARG A 267 14.21 -6.89 12.12
CA ARG A 267 13.72 -8.17 12.64
C ARG A 267 13.71 -8.18 14.17
N ASP A 268 14.81 -7.77 14.78
CA ASP A 268 15.07 -7.95 16.21
C ASP A 268 14.59 -6.75 17.05
N LYS A 269 13.95 -5.75 16.44
CA LYS A 269 13.42 -4.60 17.16
C LYS A 269 12.48 -5.02 18.29
N SER A 270 12.80 -4.60 19.50
CA SER A 270 11.90 -4.72 20.65
C SER A 270 10.68 -3.82 20.45
N ARG A 271 9.50 -4.41 20.34
CA ARG A 271 8.24 -3.68 20.23
C ARG A 271 7.64 -3.47 21.62
N TYR A 272 7.11 -2.26 21.85
CA TYR A 272 6.46 -1.95 23.11
C TYR A 272 5.15 -2.74 23.23
N GLU A 273 5.04 -3.53 24.30
CA GLU A 273 3.79 -4.17 24.69
C GLU A 273 3.46 -3.81 26.13
N THR A 274 2.22 -3.38 26.37
CA THR A 274 1.73 -3.20 27.73
C THR A 274 1.55 -4.57 28.39
N THR A 275 2.53 -5.01 29.19
CA THR A 275 2.53 -6.35 29.83
C THR A 275 2.17 -6.31 31.33
N GLY A 276 1.69 -7.44 31.85
CA GLY A 276 1.52 -7.69 33.30
C GLY A 276 0.31 -7.04 33.97
N THR A 277 0.46 -6.67 35.25
CA THR A 277 -0.60 -6.14 36.12
C THR A 277 -1.22 -4.83 35.60
N TRP A 278 -0.41 -4.02 34.91
CA TRP A 278 -0.84 -2.75 34.31
C TRP A 278 -1.84 -2.97 33.17
N LYS A 279 -1.66 -4.00 32.34
CA LYS A 279 -2.65 -4.38 31.31
C LYS A 279 -4.01 -4.68 31.93
N ARG A 280 -4.04 -5.42 33.05
CA ARG A 280 -5.27 -5.80 33.76
C ARG A 280 -5.97 -4.62 34.44
N ILE A 281 -5.21 -3.66 34.96
CA ILE A 281 -5.75 -2.43 35.56
C ILE A 281 -6.28 -1.49 34.47
N LEU A 282 -5.52 -1.28 33.40
CA LEU A 282 -5.91 -0.41 32.28
C LEU A 282 -7.08 -0.99 31.48
N SER A 283 -7.17 -2.32 31.35
CA SER A 283 -8.31 -2.98 30.70
C SER A 283 -9.61 -2.84 31.51
N MET A 284 -9.53 -2.77 32.85
CA MET A 284 -10.71 -2.46 33.68
C MET A 284 -11.23 -1.03 33.46
N VAL A 285 -10.35 -0.08 33.13
CA VAL A 285 -10.71 1.32 32.88
C VAL A 285 -10.94 1.58 31.38
N LYS A 286 -10.84 0.55 30.51
CA LYS A 286 -10.88 0.66 29.03
C LYS A 286 -9.86 1.67 28.46
N LEU A 287 -8.72 1.82 29.12
CA LEU A 287 -7.62 2.71 28.70
C LEU A 287 -6.39 1.93 28.20
N ASP A 288 -6.46 0.60 28.16
CA ASP A 288 -5.35 -0.26 27.72
C ASP A 288 -4.93 0.02 26.28
N GLY A 289 -5.88 0.10 25.34
CA GLY A 289 -5.59 0.40 23.93
C GLY A 289 -4.96 1.78 23.73
N THR A 290 -5.43 2.79 24.46
CA THR A 290 -4.90 4.16 24.36
C THR A 290 -3.47 4.26 24.92
N VAL A 291 -3.20 3.61 26.06
CA VAL A 291 -1.86 3.61 26.67
C VAL A 291 -0.87 2.80 25.84
N ASP A 292 -1.29 1.66 25.29
CA ASP A 292 -0.48 0.85 24.38
C ASP A 292 -0.11 1.64 23.11
N TYR A 293 -1.11 2.29 22.51
CA TYR A 293 -0.93 3.18 21.36
C TYR A 293 0.05 4.32 21.66
N MET A 294 -0.12 5.00 22.80
CA MET A 294 0.78 6.08 23.21
C MET A 294 2.21 5.59 23.47
N GLY A 295 2.36 4.41 24.09
CA GLY A 295 3.67 3.79 24.32
C GLY A 295 4.39 3.42 23.02
N LYS A 296 3.68 2.84 22.06
CA LYS A 296 4.19 2.54 20.71
C LYS A 296 4.59 3.81 19.95
N PHE A 297 3.77 4.86 20.01
CA PHE A 297 4.13 6.16 19.44
C PHE A 297 5.35 6.77 20.13
N TYR A 298 5.46 6.65 21.45
CA TYR A 298 6.62 7.14 22.18
C TYR A 298 7.90 6.39 21.77
N ASP A 299 7.83 5.05 21.70
CA ASP A 299 8.96 4.23 21.23
C ASP A 299 9.34 4.57 19.79
N GLN A 300 8.37 4.78 18.89
CA GLN A 300 8.66 5.22 17.53
C GLN A 300 9.39 6.58 17.50
N LEU A 301 8.92 7.57 18.27
CA LEU A 301 9.45 8.94 18.24
C LEU A 301 10.77 9.13 18.99
N PHE A 302 11.05 8.30 19.99
CA PHE A 302 12.19 8.46 20.90
C PHE A 302 13.10 7.24 21.00
N GLY A 303 12.68 6.10 20.45
CA GLY A 303 13.46 4.88 20.36
C GLY A 303 14.75 5.09 19.58
N LYS A 304 15.78 4.37 20.00
CA LYS A 304 17.14 4.49 19.47
C LYS A 304 17.57 3.30 18.61
N ASP A 305 16.73 2.28 18.44
CA ASP A 305 17.10 1.06 17.72
C ASP A 305 17.50 1.37 16.27
N TYR A 306 16.62 2.06 15.54
CA TYR A 306 16.86 2.44 14.14
C TYR A 306 17.95 3.50 14.00
N THR A 307 17.93 4.55 14.84
CA THR A 307 18.95 5.60 14.75
C THR A 307 20.34 5.09 15.17
N GLY A 308 20.42 4.18 16.13
CA GLY A 308 21.66 3.49 16.52
C GLY A 308 22.20 2.60 15.40
N GLY A 309 21.32 1.84 14.74
CA GLY A 309 21.65 1.09 13.52
C GLY A 309 22.18 2.00 12.41
N LEU A 310 21.44 3.05 12.07
CA LEU A 310 21.84 4.01 11.03
C LEU A 310 23.14 4.77 11.34
N ASN A 311 23.46 5.03 12.61
CA ASN A 311 24.76 5.61 12.98
C ASN A 311 25.92 4.68 12.63
N LYS A 312 25.76 3.36 12.84
CA LYS A 312 26.78 2.38 12.43
C LYS A 312 26.90 2.32 10.91
N VAL A 313 25.76 2.32 10.22
CA VAL A 313 25.71 2.34 8.75
C VAL A 313 26.42 3.58 8.20
N ARG A 314 26.19 4.76 8.80
CA ARG A 314 26.92 5.99 8.47
C ARG A 314 28.43 5.80 8.59
N ASP A 315 28.88 5.21 9.70
CA ASP A 315 30.30 5.00 9.96
C ASP A 315 30.91 4.07 8.90
N SER A 316 30.21 3.00 8.51
CA SER A 316 30.62 2.11 7.41
C SER A 316 30.70 2.84 6.06
N PHE A 317 29.70 3.66 5.70
CA PHE A 317 29.73 4.43 4.44
C PHE A 317 30.84 5.49 4.43
N ASN A 318 31.20 6.05 5.59
CA ASN A 318 32.31 7.02 5.70
C ASN A 318 33.69 6.40 5.47
N GLU A 319 33.83 5.08 5.55
CA GLU A 319 35.08 4.37 5.25
C GLU A 319 35.34 4.24 3.74
N ILE A 320 34.33 4.51 2.89
CA ILE A 320 34.48 4.45 1.44
C ILE A 320 35.33 5.63 0.97
N GLU A 321 36.43 5.31 0.30
CA GLU A 321 37.28 6.31 -0.34
C GLU A 321 36.58 6.90 -1.57
N VAL A 322 36.37 8.21 -1.57
CA VAL A 322 35.67 8.95 -2.65
C VAL A 322 36.50 10.13 -3.17
N ASP A 323 36.49 10.32 -4.50
CA ASP A 323 37.10 11.46 -5.19
C ASP A 323 36.04 12.49 -5.62
N ARG A 324 35.73 13.42 -4.72
CA ARG A 324 34.80 14.53 -4.98
C ARG A 324 35.39 15.69 -5.78
N PHE A 325 36.66 15.63 -6.20
CA PHE A 325 37.23 16.65 -7.10
C PHE A 325 36.75 16.47 -8.55
N ARG A 326 36.16 15.31 -8.86
CA ARG A 326 35.51 15.04 -10.13
C ARG A 326 34.12 15.66 -10.13
N VAL A 327 33.97 16.76 -10.86
CA VAL A 327 32.65 17.39 -11.04
C VAL A 327 31.79 16.49 -11.92
N LYS A 328 30.63 16.05 -11.41
CA LYS A 328 29.65 15.23 -12.11
C LYS A 328 28.30 15.94 -12.18
N PRO A 329 27.56 15.85 -13.30
CA PRO A 329 26.18 16.36 -13.35
C PRO A 329 25.27 15.51 -12.47
N VAL A 330 24.36 16.17 -11.74
CA VAL A 330 23.27 15.49 -11.03
C VAL A 330 22.08 15.37 -11.99
N VAL A 331 21.66 14.14 -12.26
CA VAL A 331 20.56 13.82 -13.19
C VAL A 331 19.40 13.24 -12.41
N LYS A 332 18.29 13.98 -12.37
CA LYS A 332 17.05 13.50 -11.77
C LYS A 332 16.27 12.64 -12.76
N VAL A 333 15.93 11.42 -12.35
CA VAL A 333 15.02 10.55 -13.11
C VAL A 333 13.59 10.85 -12.67
N THR A 334 12.74 11.23 -13.63
CA THR A 334 11.33 11.56 -13.39
C THR A 334 10.44 10.75 -14.32
N GLY A 335 9.32 10.24 -13.83
CA GLY A 335 8.38 9.50 -14.65
C GLY A 335 7.30 8.81 -13.83
N GLU A 336 6.81 7.70 -14.36
CA GLU A 336 5.88 6.82 -13.66
C GLU A 336 6.53 6.25 -12.38
N PHE A 337 5.73 6.09 -11.31
CA PHE A 337 6.20 5.78 -9.96
C PHE A 337 7.05 4.51 -9.86
N TRP A 338 6.63 3.43 -10.51
CA TRP A 338 7.37 2.18 -10.49
C TRP A 338 8.65 2.29 -11.33
N ALA A 339 8.56 2.81 -12.56
CA ALA A 339 9.70 2.93 -13.47
C ALA A 339 10.80 3.86 -12.92
N GLN A 340 10.44 4.95 -12.25
CA GLN A 340 11.42 5.89 -11.70
C GLN A 340 12.20 5.34 -10.49
N LEU A 341 11.68 4.31 -9.82
CA LEU A 341 12.30 3.70 -8.63
C LEU A 341 13.00 2.38 -8.96
N THR A 342 12.48 1.65 -9.95
CA THR A 342 12.90 0.28 -10.26
C THR A 342 14.32 0.24 -10.80
N GLU A 343 15.12 -0.62 -10.19
CA GLU A 343 16.46 -0.99 -10.66
C GLU A 343 16.34 -2.18 -11.64
N GLY A 344 17.35 -2.39 -12.49
CA GLY A 344 17.36 -3.51 -13.44
C GLY A 344 16.60 -3.23 -14.75
N ASP A 345 16.10 -4.30 -15.37
CA ASP A 345 15.54 -4.25 -16.72
C ASP A 345 14.21 -3.48 -16.82
N GLY A 346 13.46 -3.40 -15.72
CA GLY A 346 12.19 -2.65 -15.65
C GLY A 346 12.31 -1.17 -16.03
N ASN A 347 13.50 -0.59 -15.80
CA ASN A 347 13.86 0.77 -16.20
C ASN A 347 15.08 0.77 -17.15
N PHE A 348 15.30 -0.30 -17.90
CA PHE A 348 16.40 -0.44 -18.86
C PHE A 348 17.79 -0.17 -18.26
N ASN A 349 18.01 -0.50 -16.98
CA ASN A 349 19.24 -0.24 -16.25
C ASN A 349 19.67 1.25 -16.26
N MET A 350 18.71 2.17 -16.33
CA MET A 350 18.95 3.62 -16.47
C MET A 350 19.93 4.18 -15.42
N PHE A 351 19.81 3.77 -14.15
CA PHE A 351 20.67 4.32 -13.09
C PHE A 351 22.13 3.93 -13.30
N ARG A 352 22.41 2.64 -13.53
CA ARG A 352 23.77 2.16 -13.80
C ARG A 352 24.34 2.75 -15.09
N PHE A 353 23.50 2.93 -16.11
CA PHE A 353 23.88 3.62 -17.33
C PHE A 353 24.32 5.07 -17.06
N LEU A 354 23.51 5.86 -16.35
CA LEU A 354 23.83 7.25 -16.01
C LEU A 354 25.10 7.36 -15.15
N GLU A 355 25.27 6.48 -14.18
CA GLU A 355 26.49 6.41 -13.35
C GLU A 355 27.73 6.11 -14.19
N GLY A 356 27.62 5.18 -15.15
CA GLY A 356 28.65 4.85 -16.13
C GLY A 356 29.01 6.03 -17.06
N GLU A 357 28.02 6.86 -17.40
CA GLU A 357 28.20 8.13 -18.14
C GLU A 357 28.68 9.30 -17.24
N ASN A 358 29.19 8.99 -16.04
CA ASN A 358 29.71 9.94 -15.06
C ASN A 358 28.68 10.91 -14.48
N ALA A 359 27.42 10.52 -14.37
CA ALA A 359 26.40 11.29 -13.65
C ALA A 359 26.19 10.78 -12.20
N GLU A 360 25.73 11.68 -11.35
CA GLU A 360 25.10 11.33 -10.08
C GLU A 360 23.59 11.23 -10.29
N VAL A 361 22.99 10.11 -9.87
CA VAL A 361 21.56 9.86 -10.09
C VAL A 361 20.76 10.36 -8.90
N LEU A 362 19.72 11.14 -9.17
CA LEU A 362 18.75 11.58 -8.16
C LEU A 362 17.41 10.89 -8.42
N VAL A 363 17.06 9.96 -7.52
CA VAL A 363 15.77 9.25 -7.52
C VAL A 363 14.85 9.88 -6.48
N GLU A 364 13.57 10.02 -6.80
CA GLU A 364 12.58 10.55 -5.85
C GLU A 364 12.26 9.51 -4.77
N PRO A 365 12.32 9.86 -3.48
CA PRO A 365 11.99 8.93 -2.40
C PRO A 365 10.49 8.61 -2.32
N VAL A 366 10.16 7.38 -1.91
CA VAL A 366 8.79 6.96 -1.56
C VAL A 366 8.21 7.86 -0.47
N GLY A 367 9.04 8.38 0.43
CA GLY A 367 8.64 9.36 1.44
C GLY A 367 7.97 10.61 0.87
N THR A 368 8.34 11.09 -0.32
CA THR A 368 7.67 12.22 -0.98
C THR A 368 6.25 11.85 -1.39
N TRP A 369 6.04 10.63 -1.90
CA TRP A 369 4.71 10.13 -2.25
C TRP A 369 3.80 10.01 -1.00
N ILE A 370 4.35 9.58 0.14
CA ILE A 370 3.60 9.57 1.41
C ILE A 370 3.17 10.99 1.82
N GLN A 371 4.06 11.98 1.71
CA GLN A 371 3.67 13.39 1.96
C GLN A 371 2.59 13.87 1.00
N TYR A 372 2.70 13.48 -0.27
CA TYR A 372 1.71 13.82 -1.27
C TYR A 372 0.33 13.24 -0.93
N ILE A 373 0.23 12.00 -0.44
CA ILE A 373 -1.06 11.43 0.03
C ILE A 373 -1.63 12.25 1.20
N MET A 374 -0.80 12.63 2.18
CA MET A 374 -1.24 13.46 3.31
C MET A 374 -1.72 14.85 2.84
N TRP A 375 -1.01 15.44 1.86
CA TRP A 375 -1.41 16.69 1.22
C TRP A 375 -2.75 16.55 0.49
N GLN A 376 -2.92 15.51 -0.33
CA GLN A 376 -4.17 15.22 -1.06
C GLN A 376 -5.35 15.06 -0.11
N TYR A 377 -5.16 14.36 1.00
CA TYR A 377 -6.19 14.21 2.03
C TYR A 377 -6.65 15.58 2.58
N LYS A 378 -5.71 16.47 2.90
CA LYS A 378 -6.02 17.84 3.34
C LYS A 378 -6.69 18.66 2.24
N ALA A 379 -6.21 18.56 0.99
CA ALA A 379 -6.77 19.26 -0.15
C ALA A 379 -8.24 18.86 -0.38
N LYS A 380 -8.54 17.55 -0.33
CA LYS A 380 -9.89 16.99 -0.44
C LYS A 380 -10.82 17.48 0.67
N ILE A 381 -10.34 17.52 1.92
CA ILE A 381 -11.12 18.06 3.06
C ILE A 381 -11.39 19.56 2.86
N ARG A 382 -10.40 20.35 2.44
CA ARG A 382 -10.56 21.78 2.15
C ARG A 382 -11.57 22.02 1.01
N GLY A 383 -11.48 21.24 -0.07
CA GLY A 383 -12.39 21.33 -1.20
C GLY A 383 -13.83 20.95 -0.86
N ARG A 384 -14.03 19.98 0.05
CA ARG A 384 -15.36 19.54 0.51
C ARG A 384 -15.93 20.37 1.66
N LYS A 385 -15.19 21.35 2.19
CA LYS A 385 -15.63 22.18 3.31
C LYS A 385 -17.00 22.82 3.08
N SER A 386 -17.26 23.31 1.87
CA SER A 386 -18.52 23.97 1.50
C SER A 386 -19.69 23.01 1.29
N VAL A 387 -19.42 21.72 1.06
CA VAL A 387 -20.42 20.72 0.68
C VAL A 387 -21.00 20.01 1.92
N GLY A 388 -20.29 20.04 3.05
CA GLY A 388 -20.67 19.27 4.24
C GLY A 388 -20.46 17.77 4.06
N GLU A 389 -20.38 17.01 5.16
CA GLU A 389 -20.16 15.55 5.09
C GLU A 389 -21.47 14.74 5.08
N GLU A 390 -22.55 15.27 5.66
CA GLU A 390 -23.80 14.51 5.88
C GLU A 390 -25.06 15.23 5.37
N GLU A 391 -25.13 16.56 5.48
CA GLU A 391 -26.27 17.35 5.01
C GLU A 391 -25.79 18.42 4.04
N PHE A 392 -26.24 18.32 2.80
CA PHE A 392 -26.17 19.42 1.84
C PHE A 392 -27.09 20.54 2.34
N ASP A 393 -26.55 21.76 2.46
CA ASP A 393 -27.29 22.98 2.78
C ASP A 393 -27.87 23.05 4.21
N VAL A 394 -27.00 23.00 5.23
CA VAL A 394 -27.38 23.26 6.63
C VAL A 394 -27.97 24.67 6.76
N PRO A 395 -29.26 24.82 7.16
CA PRO A 395 -29.91 26.11 7.21
C PRO A 395 -29.16 27.12 8.10
N ALA A 396 -29.24 28.41 7.76
CA ALA A 396 -28.49 29.47 8.45
C ALA A 396 -28.72 29.52 9.97
N TRP A 397 -29.90 29.10 10.44
CA TRP A 397 -30.28 29.09 11.85
C TRP A 397 -29.77 27.87 12.64
N ARG A 398 -29.29 26.81 11.99
CA ARG A 398 -28.71 25.62 12.65
C ARG A 398 -27.23 25.83 12.96
N LEU A 399 -26.95 26.80 13.83
CA LEU A 399 -25.59 27.16 14.27
C LEU A 399 -24.87 26.01 14.98
N ASP A 400 -25.62 25.14 15.66
CA ASP A 400 -25.14 23.91 16.29
C ASP A 400 -24.45 22.98 15.29
N LYS A 401 -25.14 22.68 14.18
CA LYS A 401 -24.62 21.81 13.11
C LYS A 401 -23.47 22.47 12.35
N LYS A 402 -23.55 23.78 12.11
CA LYS A 402 -22.44 24.54 11.47
C LYS A 402 -21.18 24.53 12.33
N LEU A 403 -21.31 24.73 13.64
CA LEU A 403 -20.18 24.68 14.57
C LEU A 403 -19.60 23.28 14.67
N ALA A 404 -20.44 22.24 14.75
CA ALA A 404 -19.99 20.85 14.74
C ALA A 404 -19.20 20.50 13.46
N ASN A 405 -19.68 20.94 12.29
CA ASN A 405 -19.00 20.74 11.01
C ASN A 405 -17.66 21.48 10.95
N GLU A 406 -17.60 22.74 11.40
CA GLU A 406 -16.34 23.50 11.49
C GLU A 406 -15.35 22.84 12.46
N LEU A 407 -15.81 22.40 13.64
CA LEU A 407 -14.96 21.70 14.61
C LEU A 407 -14.44 20.37 14.05
N SER A 408 -15.28 19.59 13.35
CA SER A 408 -14.88 18.35 12.67
C SER A 408 -13.82 18.63 11.60
N PHE A 409 -14.04 19.65 10.77
CA PHE A 409 -13.09 20.10 9.75
C PHE A 409 -11.74 20.48 10.38
N TRP A 410 -11.74 21.35 11.39
CA TRP A 410 -10.52 21.80 12.06
C TRP A 410 -9.81 20.66 12.78
N LYS A 411 -10.55 19.74 13.41
CA LYS A 411 -9.98 18.53 14.02
C LYS A 411 -9.26 17.68 12.97
N LYS A 412 -9.88 17.39 11.83
CA LYS A 412 -9.27 16.59 10.75
C LYS A 412 -8.02 17.25 10.18
N ILE A 413 -8.09 18.55 9.90
CA ILE A 413 -6.94 19.33 9.40
C ILE A 413 -5.81 19.37 10.44
N ALA A 414 -6.12 19.63 11.71
CA ALA A 414 -5.11 19.67 12.77
C ALA A 414 -4.44 18.31 12.98
N THR A 415 -5.22 17.22 13.06
CA THR A 415 -4.69 15.86 13.18
C THR A 415 -3.75 15.52 12.01
N MET A 416 -4.17 15.79 10.77
CA MET A 416 -3.33 15.49 9.60
C MET A 416 -2.09 16.40 9.52
N THR A 417 -2.19 17.66 9.95
CA THR A 417 -1.03 18.57 10.03
C THR A 417 -0.02 18.11 11.07
N VAL A 418 -0.49 17.58 12.21
CA VAL A 418 0.39 16.97 13.22
C VAL A 418 1.05 15.71 12.65
N ALA A 419 0.28 14.83 11.99
CA ALA A 419 0.80 13.62 11.38
C ALA A 419 1.88 13.91 10.32
N GLU A 420 1.64 14.87 9.42
CA GLU A 420 2.62 15.34 8.44
C GLU A 420 3.90 15.86 9.10
N LYS A 421 3.79 16.76 10.09
CA LYS A 421 4.97 17.29 10.79
C LYS A 421 5.74 16.21 11.52
N MET A 422 5.05 15.23 12.10
CA MET A 422 5.67 14.08 12.74
C MET A 422 6.40 13.22 11.72
N PHE A 423 5.78 12.92 10.57
CA PHE A 423 6.41 12.16 9.50
C PHE A 423 7.68 12.85 8.98
N THR A 424 7.62 14.15 8.65
CA THR A 424 8.80 14.91 8.19
C THR A 424 9.89 14.97 9.25
N ARG A 425 9.52 15.15 10.52
CA ARG A 425 10.48 15.10 11.64
C ARG A 425 11.17 13.74 11.71
N GLU A 426 10.42 12.65 11.65
CA GLU A 426 10.96 11.31 11.78
C GLU A 426 11.84 10.92 10.59
N TYR A 427 11.42 11.29 9.37
CA TYR A 427 12.26 11.14 8.17
C TYR A 427 13.60 11.88 8.34
N ASN A 428 13.56 13.16 8.73
CA ASN A 428 14.77 13.94 8.97
C ASN A 428 15.62 13.38 10.11
N ARG A 429 15.00 12.84 11.18
CA ARG A 429 15.73 12.22 12.30
C ARG A 429 16.54 11.00 11.84
N LEU A 430 15.94 10.12 11.05
CA LEU A 430 16.61 8.95 10.48
C LEU A 430 17.70 9.38 9.49
N GLN A 431 17.40 10.35 8.61
CA GLN A 431 18.36 10.92 7.67
C GLN A 431 19.58 11.52 8.38
N HIS A 432 19.39 12.27 9.48
CA HIS A 432 20.48 12.83 10.27
C HIS A 432 21.32 11.76 10.96
N ALA A 433 20.71 10.65 11.41
CA ALA A 433 21.46 9.51 11.95
C ALA A 433 22.39 8.90 10.90
N LEU A 434 21.98 8.90 9.63
CA LEU A 434 22.79 8.47 8.49
C LEU A 434 23.83 9.51 8.01
N GLY A 435 23.90 10.69 8.65
CA GLY A 435 24.88 11.75 8.34
C GLY A 435 24.29 12.97 7.63
N GLY A 436 23.01 12.94 7.22
CA GLY A 436 22.29 14.14 6.76
C GLY A 436 22.66 14.67 5.37
N SER A 437 23.37 13.89 4.53
CA SER A 437 23.79 14.33 3.18
C SER A 437 22.68 14.31 2.12
N LEU A 438 21.58 13.58 2.39
CA LEU A 438 20.48 13.41 1.45
C LEU A 438 19.66 14.68 1.27
N HIS A 439 18.92 14.76 0.16
CA HIS A 439 17.95 15.83 -0.04
C HIS A 439 16.77 15.70 0.93
N HIS A 440 16.27 16.84 1.41
CA HIS A 440 15.02 16.87 2.16
C HIS A 440 13.84 16.52 1.26
N LEU A 441 12.81 15.90 1.85
CA LEU A 441 11.54 15.65 1.17
C LEU A 441 10.95 16.94 0.61
N ILE A 442 10.40 16.85 -0.60
CA ILE A 442 9.91 18.01 -1.34
C ILE A 442 8.62 18.54 -0.70
N ASP A 443 8.57 19.86 -0.46
CA ASP A 443 7.38 20.52 0.06
C ASP A 443 6.25 20.49 -0.97
N GLN A 444 5.19 19.75 -0.64
CA GLN A 444 4.00 19.59 -1.47
C GLN A 444 3.25 20.91 -1.69
N TYR A 445 3.33 21.85 -0.75
CA TYR A 445 2.71 23.17 -0.89
C TYR A 445 3.46 24.07 -1.86
N GLU A 446 4.78 23.94 -1.91
CA GLU A 446 5.61 24.64 -2.89
C GLU A 446 5.37 24.06 -4.30
N LEU A 447 5.32 22.73 -4.43
CA LEU A 447 4.91 22.07 -5.67
C LEU A 447 3.53 22.52 -6.13
N GLN A 448 2.56 22.57 -5.20
CA GLN A 448 1.23 23.10 -5.47
C GLN A 448 1.31 24.54 -5.98
N ARG A 449 2.06 25.42 -5.31
CA ARG A 449 2.19 26.83 -5.69
C ARG A 449 2.76 27.01 -7.09
N LEU A 450 3.77 26.21 -7.45
CA LEU A 450 4.43 26.26 -8.75
C LEU A 450 3.59 25.62 -9.86
N GLY A 451 2.90 24.51 -9.58
CA GLY A 451 2.12 23.74 -10.55
C GLY A 451 0.70 24.26 -10.80
N HIS A 452 0.03 24.81 -9.78
CA HIS A 452 -1.38 25.24 -9.86
C HIS A 452 -1.70 26.20 -11.01
N PRO A 453 -0.84 27.16 -11.38
CA PRO A 453 -1.09 28.06 -12.50
C PRO A 453 -1.19 27.34 -13.86
N TYR A 454 -0.55 26.17 -14.00
CA TYR A 454 -0.50 25.40 -15.25
C TYR A 454 -1.51 24.25 -15.25
N TYR A 455 -1.69 23.59 -14.11
CA TYR A 455 -2.63 22.50 -13.92
C TYR A 455 -3.37 22.68 -12.60
N ASN A 456 -4.71 22.65 -12.63
CA ASN A 456 -5.48 22.72 -11.41
C ASN A 456 -5.13 21.53 -10.51
N THR A 457 -4.68 21.80 -9.31
CA THR A 457 -4.20 20.79 -8.35
C THR A 457 -5.31 19.87 -7.83
N ASN A 458 -6.57 20.22 -8.08
CA ASN A 458 -7.72 19.37 -7.81
C ASN A 458 -8.17 18.56 -9.04
N SER A 459 -7.53 18.73 -10.19
CA SER A 459 -7.80 17.90 -11.37
C SER A 459 -7.46 16.46 -11.04
N GLY A 460 -8.51 15.65 -10.93
CA GLY A 460 -8.47 14.19 -10.81
C GLY A 460 -8.38 13.53 -12.19
N GLY A 461 -7.68 12.40 -12.35
CA GLY A 461 -7.73 11.61 -13.60
C GLY A 461 -6.46 11.67 -14.46
N GLY A 462 -5.62 10.63 -14.44
CA GLY A 462 -4.44 10.50 -15.33
C GLY A 462 -3.36 9.55 -14.80
N GLU A 463 -2.43 9.14 -15.68
CA GLU A 463 -1.17 8.48 -15.34
C GLU A 463 -0.24 9.54 -14.72
N GLY A 464 -0.29 9.69 -13.40
CA GLY A 464 0.53 10.68 -12.69
C GLY A 464 -0.25 11.49 -11.65
N HIS A 465 -1.20 10.85 -10.96
CA HIS A 465 -1.62 11.37 -9.67
C HIS A 465 -0.55 11.13 -8.64
#